data_AF-A0A8J2MCV1-F1
#
_entry.id   AF-A0A8J2MCV1-F1
#
_cell.length_a   1.000
_cell.length_b   1.000
_cell.length_c   1.000
_cell.angle_alpha   90.00
_cell.angle_beta   90.00
_cell.angle_gamma   90.00
#
_symmetry.space_group_name_H-M   'P 1'
#
loop_
_entity.id
_entity.type
_entity.pdbx_description
1 polymer ?
#
loop_
_entity_poly.entity_id
_entity_poly.type
_entity_poly.pdbx_seq_one_letter_code
_entity_poly.pdbx_strand_id
1 'polypeptide(L)'
;MTDEFPKIVKTEIQLLYVCHMIGPFLQRFNGEKPQMVCRLTVALYDLLEIVDKATPPDATFAYMDVFCDLLYHIKYMFTGDIVKNEVEAKIRNFRPALRLRLRFITHLSIEDISTSSNSSINTNINSVQS
;
A
#
# COMPACT_ATOMS: atom_id res chain seq x y z
N MET A 1 6.37 4.31 -19.61
CA MET A 1 6.88 3.17 -18.79
C MET A 1 5.92 2.80 -17.66
N THR A 2 5.25 3.78 -17.02
CA THR A 2 4.27 3.54 -15.95
C THR A 2 2.95 2.89 -16.39
N ASP A 3 2.63 2.85 -17.69
CA ASP A 3 1.29 2.41 -18.16
C ASP A 3 1.19 0.91 -18.50
N GLU A 4 2.32 0.20 -18.55
CA GLU A 4 2.38 -1.22 -18.93
C GLU A 4 2.41 -2.16 -17.72
N PHE A 5 3.19 -1.82 -16.69
CA PHE A 5 3.31 -2.63 -15.47
C PHE A 5 1.95 -2.92 -14.79
N PRO A 6 1.02 -1.95 -14.65
CA PRO A 6 -0.30 -2.20 -14.07
C PRO A 6 -1.12 -3.30 -14.77
N LYS A 7 -0.84 -3.57 -16.06
CA LYS A 7 -1.53 -4.60 -16.85
C LYS A 7 -0.96 -5.99 -16.58
N ILE A 8 0.32 -6.08 -16.21
CA ILE A 8 1.06 -7.35 -16.07
C ILE A 8 1.14 -7.80 -14.61
N VAL A 9 1.38 -6.85 -13.70
CA VAL A 9 1.61 -7.14 -12.28
C VAL A 9 0.25 -7.38 -11.60
N LYS A 10 -0.03 -8.64 -11.29
CA LYS A 10 -1.24 -9.10 -10.60
C LYS A 10 -0.95 -9.99 -9.40
N THR A 11 0.29 -10.45 -9.23
CA THR A 11 0.69 -11.35 -8.14
C THR A 11 1.78 -10.75 -7.26
N GLU A 12 1.87 -11.23 -6.02
CA GLU A 12 2.91 -10.80 -5.06
C GLU A 12 4.32 -11.03 -5.61
N ILE A 13 4.57 -12.17 -6.25
CA ILE A 13 5.90 -12.51 -6.80
C ILE A 13 6.32 -11.54 -7.90
N GLN A 14 5.39 -11.10 -8.75
CA GLN A 14 5.69 -10.11 -9.79
C GLN A 14 6.03 -8.75 -9.18
N LEU A 15 5.28 -8.31 -8.17
CA LEU A 15 5.59 -7.07 -7.46
C LEU A 15 6.93 -7.18 -6.72
N LEU A 16 7.20 -8.31 -6.09
CA LEU A 16 8.47 -8.58 -5.42
C LEU A 16 9.64 -8.50 -6.40
N TYR A 17 9.49 -9.05 -7.61
CA TYR A 17 10.49 -8.94 -8.66
C TYR A 17 10.73 -7.48 -9.08
N VAL A 18 9.67 -6.69 -9.28
CA VAL A 18 9.78 -5.25 -9.57
C VAL A 18 10.54 -4.53 -8.46
N CYS A 19 10.22 -4.79 -7.19
CA CYS A 19 10.91 -4.21 -6.03
C CYS A 19 12.42 -4.53 -6.04
N HIS A 20 12.80 -5.77 -6.35
CA HIS A 20 14.21 -6.17 -6.46
C HIS A 20 14.92 -5.50 -7.64
N MET A 21 14.21 -5.24 -8.74
CA MET A 21 14.79 -4.52 -9.86
C MET A 21 15.05 -3.05 -9.52
N ILE A 22 14.14 -2.39 -8.81
CA ILE A 22 14.24 -0.95 -8.58
C ILE A 22 15.10 -0.58 -7.37
N GLY A 23 15.10 -1.41 -6.32
CA GLY A 23 15.74 -1.14 -5.04
C GLY A 23 17.20 -0.68 -5.16
N PRO A 24 18.06 -1.40 -5.91
CA PRO A 24 19.47 -1.04 -6.09
C PRO A 24 19.71 0.33 -6.72
N PHE A 25 18.74 0.88 -7.45
CA PHE A 25 18.89 2.15 -8.18
C PHE A 25 18.31 3.36 -7.45
N LEU A 26 17.61 3.17 -6.33
CA LEU A 26 16.94 4.25 -5.58
C LEU A 26 17.91 5.35 -5.15
N GLN A 27 19.06 4.98 -4.57
CA GLN A 27 20.08 5.95 -4.14
C GLN A 27 20.59 6.80 -5.31
N ARG A 28 20.86 6.15 -6.46
CA ARG A 28 21.36 6.82 -7.66
C ARG A 28 20.31 7.77 -8.24
N PHE A 29 19.07 7.32 -8.36
CA PHE A 29 17.97 8.18 -8.81
C PHE A 29 17.72 9.32 -7.84
N ASN A 30 17.87 9.12 -6.54
CA ASN A 30 17.70 10.20 -5.58
C ASN A 30 18.76 11.31 -5.76
N GLY A 31 20.00 10.94 -6.07
CA GLY A 31 21.07 11.91 -6.33
C GLY A 31 20.92 12.64 -7.67
N GLU A 32 20.58 11.91 -8.74
CA GLU A 32 20.52 12.50 -10.10
C GLU A 32 19.17 13.15 -10.40
N LYS A 33 18.06 12.52 -9.98
CA LYS A 33 16.68 12.89 -10.32
C LYS A 33 15.71 12.56 -9.17
N PRO A 34 15.74 13.28 -8.04
CA PRO A 34 14.90 12.99 -6.86
C PRO A 34 13.39 12.87 -7.16
N GLN A 35 12.89 13.65 -8.12
CA GLN A 35 11.49 13.58 -8.56
C GLN A 35 11.12 12.23 -9.18
N MET A 36 12.08 11.53 -9.80
CA MET A 36 11.85 10.17 -10.29
C MET A 36 11.63 9.18 -9.15
N VAL A 37 12.32 9.35 -8.02
CA VAL A 37 12.09 8.51 -6.83
C VAL A 37 10.68 8.75 -6.29
N CYS A 38 10.23 10.01 -6.20
CA CYS A 38 8.86 10.32 -5.79
C CYS A 38 7.81 9.65 -6.68
N ARG A 39 7.95 9.78 -8.02
CA ARG A 39 7.05 9.14 -8.99
C ARG A 39 7.08 7.62 -8.90
N LEU A 40 8.27 7.05 -8.70
CA LEU A 40 8.44 5.61 -8.53
C LEU A 40 7.76 5.11 -7.26
N THR A 41 7.89 5.84 -6.16
CA THR A 41 7.23 5.54 -4.89
C THR A 41 5.72 5.47 -5.08
N VAL A 42 5.10 6.49 -5.68
CA VAL A 42 3.65 6.48 -5.95
C VAL A 42 3.25 5.29 -6.82
N ALA A 43 4.03 5.00 -7.88
CA ALA A 43 3.80 3.83 -8.73
C ALA A 43 3.90 2.49 -7.97
N LEU A 44 4.78 2.36 -6.97
CA LEU A 44 4.84 1.16 -6.12
C LEU A 44 3.58 1.00 -5.27
N TYR A 45 3.04 2.09 -4.72
CA TYR A 45 1.75 2.06 -4.01
C TYR A 45 0.61 1.66 -4.95
N ASP A 46 0.59 2.16 -6.19
CA ASP A 46 -0.39 1.74 -7.20
C ASP A 46 -0.30 0.24 -7.53
N LEU A 47 0.91 -0.28 -7.74
CA LEU A 47 1.12 -1.70 -8.01
C LEU A 47 0.74 -2.57 -6.81
N LEU A 48 1.05 -2.13 -5.59
CA LEU A 48 0.62 -2.80 -4.38
C LEU A 48 -0.91 -2.81 -4.26
N GLU A 49 -1.60 -1.71 -4.60
CA GLU A 49 -3.07 -1.65 -4.65
C GLU A 49 -3.64 -2.68 -5.62
N ILE A 50 -3.02 -2.80 -6.80
CA ILE A 50 -3.46 -3.75 -7.83
C ILE A 50 -3.29 -5.20 -7.36
N VAL A 51 -2.14 -5.54 -6.78
CA VAL A 51 -1.89 -6.89 -6.26
C VAL A 51 -2.80 -7.18 -5.06
N ASP A 52 -2.98 -6.22 -4.16
CA ASP A 52 -3.88 -6.32 -3.01
C ASP A 52 -5.31 -6.66 -3.44
N LYS A 53 -5.84 -6.01 -4.47
CA LYS A 53 -7.18 -6.26 -5.00
C LYS A 53 -7.29 -7.52 -5.86
N ALA A 54 -6.19 -7.96 -6.47
CA ALA A 54 -6.16 -9.21 -7.23
C ALA A 54 -6.08 -10.44 -6.32
N THR A 55 -5.50 -10.30 -5.13
CA THR A 55 -5.42 -11.37 -4.13
C THR A 55 -6.75 -11.50 -3.38
N PRO A 56 -7.37 -12.70 -3.31
CA PRO A 56 -8.61 -12.90 -2.56
C PRO A 56 -8.54 -12.39 -1.11
N PRO A 57 -9.65 -11.90 -0.52
CA PRO A 57 -9.65 -11.34 0.84
C PRO A 57 -9.24 -12.33 1.94
N ASP A 58 -9.54 -13.61 1.73
CA ASP A 58 -9.26 -14.75 2.61
C ASP A 58 -7.89 -15.40 2.34
N ALA A 59 -7.25 -15.09 1.21
CA ALA A 59 -5.93 -15.60 0.88
C ALA A 59 -4.84 -14.91 1.71
N THR A 60 -3.84 -15.69 2.10
CA THR A 60 -2.66 -15.16 2.80
C THR A 60 -1.85 -14.29 1.84
N PHE A 61 -1.48 -13.10 2.30
CA PHE A 61 -0.60 -12.19 1.59
C PHE A 61 0.82 -12.34 2.16
N ALA A 62 1.63 -13.20 1.55
CA ALA A 62 2.84 -13.77 2.16
C ALA A 62 3.98 -12.75 2.36
N TYR A 63 4.11 -11.76 1.47
CA TYR A 63 5.23 -10.81 1.46
C TYR A 63 4.84 -9.42 1.97
N MET A 64 3.74 -9.32 2.71
CA MET A 64 3.19 -8.05 3.19
C MET A 64 4.22 -7.21 3.96
N ASP A 65 4.92 -7.84 4.91
CA ASP A 65 5.93 -7.16 5.73
C ASP A 65 7.10 -6.66 4.87
N VAL A 66 7.54 -7.46 3.89
CA VAL A 66 8.63 -7.09 2.96
C VAL A 66 8.28 -5.84 2.15
N PHE A 67 7.04 -5.74 1.65
CA PHE A 67 6.61 -4.53 0.93
C PHE A 67 6.51 -3.33 1.86
N CYS A 68 5.94 -3.50 3.05
CA CYS A 68 5.83 -2.42 4.03
C CYS A 68 7.20 -1.88 4.46
N ASP A 69 8.16 -2.77 4.76
CA ASP A 69 9.51 -2.41 5.15
C ASP A 69 10.23 -1.62 4.06
N LEU A 70 10.09 -2.03 2.79
CA LEU A 70 10.64 -1.28 1.66
C LEU A 70 10.01 0.11 1.53
N LEU A 71 8.68 0.22 1.69
CA LEU A 71 7.99 1.51 1.60
C LEU A 71 8.38 2.45 2.76
N TYR A 72 8.58 1.92 3.96
CA TYR A 72 9.14 2.69 5.08
C TYR A 72 10.58 3.12 4.82
N HIS A 73 11.41 2.22 4.30
CA HIS A 73 12.77 2.56 3.90
C HIS A 73 12.78 3.72 2.90
N ILE A 74 11.91 3.65 1.88
CA ILE A 74 11.80 4.71 0.87
C ILE A 74 11.32 6.04 1.48
N LYS A 75 10.33 6.00 2.38
CA LYS A 75 9.84 7.19 3.10
C LYS A 75 11.00 7.87 3.83
N TYR A 76 11.71 7.13 4.68
CA TYR A 76 12.69 7.73 5.58
C TYR A 76 14.03 8.06 4.93
N MET A 77 14.43 7.32 3.88
CA MET A 77 15.72 7.53 3.22
C MET A 77 15.64 8.49 2.03
N PHE A 78 14.50 8.61 1.35
CA PHE A 78 14.42 9.34 0.08
C PHE A 78 13.31 10.38 0.05
N THR A 79 12.05 9.98 0.21
CA THR A 79 10.92 10.87 -0.14
C THR A 79 10.48 11.79 0.99
N GLY A 80 10.77 11.45 2.25
CA GLY A 80 10.21 12.14 3.41
C GLY A 80 8.68 12.20 3.33
N ASP A 81 8.13 13.40 3.44
CA ASP A 81 6.70 13.67 3.35
C ASP A 81 6.24 14.21 1.98
N ILE A 82 7.12 14.28 0.98
CA ILE A 82 6.83 14.89 -0.33
C ILE A 82 5.61 14.23 -0.99
N VAL A 83 5.53 12.90 -0.94
CA VAL A 83 4.46 12.11 -1.58
C VAL A 83 3.32 11.75 -0.62
N LYS A 84 3.31 12.30 0.61
CA LYS A 84 2.39 11.88 1.70
C LYS A 84 0.93 11.87 1.26
N ASN A 85 0.46 12.97 0.67
CA ASN A 85 -0.94 13.14 0.31
C ASN A 85 -1.40 12.14 -0.76
N GLU A 86 -0.53 11.84 -1.73
CA GLU A 86 -0.81 10.88 -2.80
C GLU A 86 -0.87 9.46 -2.26
N VAL A 87 0.09 9.07 -1.41
CA VAL A 87 0.14 7.70 -0.86
C VAL A 87 -0.94 7.47 0.20
N GLU A 88 -1.39 8.52 0.91
CA GLU A 88 -2.47 8.40 1.90
C GLU A 88 -3.79 7.97 1.25
N ALA A 89 -4.13 8.53 0.09
CA ALA A 89 -5.30 8.11 -0.66
C ALA A 89 -5.22 6.62 -1.04
N LYS A 90 -4.03 6.12 -1.38
CA LYS A 90 -3.79 4.71 -1.73
C LYS A 90 -3.89 3.79 -0.53
N ILE A 91 -3.27 4.16 0.59
CA ILE A 91 -3.31 3.38 1.83
C ILE A 91 -4.75 3.16 2.28
N ARG A 92 -5.63 4.17 2.17
CA ARG A 92 -7.05 4.02 2.53
C ARG A 92 -7.78 2.94 1.74
N ASN A 93 -7.31 2.59 0.54
CA ASN A 93 -7.91 1.56 -0.31
C ASN A 93 -7.36 0.15 -0.04
N PHE A 94 -6.33 -0.01 0.79
CA PHE A 94 -5.74 -1.32 1.07
C PHE A 94 -6.56 -2.16 2.05
N ARG A 95 -6.38 -3.48 2.01
CA ARG A 95 -6.91 -4.40 3.03
C ARG A 95 -6.47 -3.98 4.45
N PRO A 96 -7.28 -4.24 5.50
CA PRO A 96 -7.00 -3.78 6.86
C PRO A 96 -5.58 -4.11 7.37
N ALA A 97 -5.07 -5.30 7.03
CA ALA A 97 -3.75 -5.76 7.45
C ALA A 97 -2.59 -4.90 6.90
N LEU A 98 -2.71 -4.40 5.66
CA LEU A 98 -1.75 -3.49 5.03
C LEU A 98 -1.85 -2.08 5.63
N ARG A 99 -3.08 -1.59 5.82
CA ARG A 99 -3.34 -0.30 6.49
C ARG A 99 -2.70 -0.24 7.87
N LEU A 100 -2.88 -1.29 8.67
CA LEU A 100 -2.32 -1.37 10.01
C LEU A 100 -0.79 -1.31 10.03
N ARG A 101 -0.13 -1.93 9.05
CA ARG A 101 1.34 -1.91 8.92
C ARG A 101 1.85 -0.55 8.45
N LEU A 102 1.15 0.10 7.52
CA LEU A 102 1.53 1.38 6.94
C LEU A 102 1.02 2.60 7.72
N ARG A 103 0.37 2.41 8.88
CA ARG A 103 -0.29 3.48 9.67
C ARG A 103 0.61 4.67 10.00
N PHE A 104 1.92 4.47 10.10
CA PHE A 104 2.88 5.53 10.43
C PHE A 104 3.43 6.28 9.22
N ILE A 105 3.16 5.82 7.98
CA ILE A 105 3.55 6.58 6.77
C ILE A 105 2.83 7.93 6.73
N THR A 106 1.56 7.94 7.13
CA THR A 106 0.66 9.10 6.97
C THR A 106 0.15 9.67 8.30
N HIS A 107 0.51 9.05 9.44
CA HIS A 107 -0.10 9.30 10.75
C HIS A 107 -1.62 9.10 10.73
N LEU A 108 -2.10 8.02 10.10
CA LEU A 108 -3.51 7.65 10.21
C LEU A 108 -3.84 7.37 11.69
N SER A 109 -4.87 8.04 12.22
CA SER A 109 -5.35 7.77 13.57
C SER A 109 -5.85 6.32 13.64
N ILE A 110 -5.58 5.63 14.75
CA ILE A 110 -6.05 4.25 14.99
C ILE A 110 -7.58 4.16 14.88
N GLU A 111 -8.29 5.27 15.14
CA GLU A 111 -9.75 5.40 15.08
C GLU A 111 -10.32 5.27 13.65
N ASP A 112 -9.54 5.60 12.62
CA ASP A 112 -9.96 5.49 11.21
C ASP A 112 -9.90 4.03 10.70
N ILE A 113 -9.20 3.15 11.42
CA ILE A 113 -8.98 1.75 11.03
C ILE A 113 -10.13 0.86 11.54
N SER A 114 -10.73 1.19 12.69
CA SER A 114 -11.77 0.39 13.35
C SER A 114 -13.18 0.60 12.79
N THR A 115 -13.42 1.69 12.06
CA THR A 115 -14.75 2.01 11.51
C THR A 115 -15.11 1.18 10.28
N SER A 116 -14.14 0.52 9.61
CA SER A 116 -14.42 -0.33 8.43
C SER A 116 -14.89 -1.75 8.76
N SER A 117 -14.87 -2.18 10.03
CA SER A 117 -15.25 -3.56 10.44
C SER A 117 -16.65 -3.69 11.04
N ASN A 118 -17.33 -2.60 11.41
CA ASN A 118 -18.58 -2.64 12.18
C ASN A 118 -19.87 -2.45 11.35
N SER A 119 -19.78 -2.24 10.03
CA SER A 119 -20.95 -1.96 9.18
C SER A 119 -21.88 -3.16 8.95
N SER A 120 -21.49 -4.37 9.36
CA SER A 120 -22.22 -5.61 9.02
C SER A 120 -23.00 -6.25 10.16
N ILE A 121 -22.98 -5.70 11.38
CA ILE A 121 -23.57 -6.36 12.57
C ILE A 121 -24.94 -5.77 12.97
N ASN A 122 -25.31 -4.57 12.53
CA ASN A 122 -26.42 -3.84 13.15
C ASN A 122 -27.82 -4.04 12.53
N THR A 123 -28.03 -5.03 11.66
CA THR A 123 -29.34 -5.20 10.97
C THR A 123 -30.26 -6.27 11.58
N ASN A 124 -29.84 -7.03 12.60
CA ASN A 124 -30.57 -8.23 13.01
C ASN A 124 -31.15 -8.26 14.43
N ILE A 125 -31.26 -7.11 15.13
CA ILE A 125 -31.67 -7.11 16.56
C ILE A 125 -33.12 -6.59 16.79
N ASN A 126 -33.80 -6.03 15.78
CA ASN A 126 -35.09 -5.36 15.99
C ASN A 126 -36.36 -6.16 15.58
N SER A 127 -36.32 -7.48 15.40
CA SER A 127 -37.49 -8.26 14.93
C SER A 127 -38.04 -9.32 15.89
N VAL A 128 -37.64 -9.37 17.16
CA VAL A 128 -38.23 -10.34 18.11
C VAL A 128 -38.65 -9.66 19.40
N GLN A 129 -39.80 -8.99 19.38
CA GLN A 129 -40.65 -8.81 20.54
C GLN A 129 -42.11 -8.61 20.09
N SER A 130 -42.90 -9.67 20.23
CA SER A 130 -44.37 -9.69 20.21
C SER A 130 -44.81 -10.60 21.34
#